data_AF-A0A1H6WRE1-F1
#
_entry.id   AF-A0A1H6WRE1-F1
#
_cell.length_a   1.000
_cell.length_b   1.000
_cell.length_c   1.000
_cell.angle_alpha   90.00
_cell.angle_beta   90.00
_cell.angle_gamma   90.00
#
_symmetry.space_group_name_H-M   'P 1'
#
loop_
_entity.id
_entity.type
_entity.pdbx_description
1 polymer ?
#
loop_
_entity_poly.entity_id
_entity_poly.type
_entity_poly.pdbx_seq_one_letter_code
_entity_poly.pdbx_strand_id
1 'polypeptide(L)'
;MKGIVGDEDTNGVGLRVIDNNDVSHGIHVAFDGEITYHEQGGYPDKAANRTAEGNEHVEQARRFAQYYVYVDRRYDTVPSTDHPERINAVRLAIRELNDTEFEALFGDLQT
;
A
#
# COMPACT_ATOMS: atom_id res chain seq x y z
N MET A 1 -5.71 -4.93 10.51
CA MET A 1 -4.37 -4.31 10.69
C MET A 1 -4.48 -3.02 11.48
N LYS A 2 -3.44 -2.67 12.24
CA LYS A 2 -3.34 -1.41 13.00
C LYS A 2 -1.94 -0.81 12.80
N GLY A 3 -1.85 0.50 12.60
CA GLY A 3 -0.58 1.23 12.47
C GLY A 3 -0.32 2.14 13.65
N ILE A 4 0.95 2.28 14.03
CA ILE A 4 1.43 3.24 15.03
C ILE A 4 2.68 3.88 14.45
N VAL A 5 2.60 5.17 14.12
CA VAL A 5 3.75 5.93 13.61
C VAL A 5 4.76 6.13 14.75
N GLY A 6 6.02 5.89 14.46
CA GLY A 6 7.16 6.14 15.34
C GLY A 6 7.90 7.40 14.93
N ASP A 7 9.22 7.36 15.08
CA ASP A 7 10.09 8.47 14.75
C ASP A 7 10.23 8.65 13.23
N GLU A 8 10.46 9.90 12.85
CA GLU A 8 10.83 10.31 11.50
C GLU A 8 12.30 10.74 11.51
N ASP A 9 13.05 10.30 10.51
CA ASP A 9 14.45 10.66 10.32
C ASP A 9 14.66 11.34 8.96
N THR A 10 15.91 11.57 8.57
CA THR A 10 16.25 12.22 7.30
C THR A 10 15.88 11.42 6.07
N ASN A 11 15.55 10.13 6.22
CA ASN A 11 15.33 9.18 5.14
C ASN A 11 13.88 8.71 5.08
N GLY A 12 13.07 8.93 6.11
CA GLY A 12 11.66 8.51 6.12
C GLY A 12 11.07 8.36 7.51
N VAL A 13 10.03 7.53 7.59
CA VAL A 13 9.18 7.36 8.78
C VAL A 13 9.23 5.91 9.23
N GLY A 14 9.62 5.69 10.50
CA GLY A 14 9.47 4.41 11.17
C GLY A 14 8.05 4.21 11.68
N LEU A 15 7.54 2.97 11.63
CA LEU A 15 6.25 2.62 12.21
C LEU A 15 6.18 1.16 12.64
N ARG A 16 5.20 0.89 13.51
CA ARG A 16 4.81 -0.45 13.93
C ARG A 16 3.47 -0.79 13.29
N VAL A 17 3.40 -1.92 12.60
CA VAL A 17 2.17 -2.46 12.04
C VAL A 17 1.84 -3.76 12.76
N ILE A 18 0.61 -3.88 13.27
CA ILE A 18 0.04 -5.14 13.73
C ILE A 18 -0.81 -5.69 12.60
N ASP A 19 -0.46 -6.86 12.09
CA ASP A 19 -1.16 -7.47 10.96
C ASP A 19 -2.49 -8.13 11.40
N ASN A 20 -3.10 -8.94 10.53
CA ASN A 20 -4.38 -9.59 10.84
C ASN A 20 -4.25 -10.87 11.69
N ASN A 21 -3.01 -11.33 11.94
CA ASN A 21 -2.70 -12.49 12.79
C ASN A 21 -2.01 -12.05 14.10
N ASP A 22 -2.18 -10.78 14.48
CA ASP A 22 -1.56 -10.16 15.65
C ASP A 22 -0.02 -10.18 15.65
N VAL A 23 0.61 -10.33 14.47
CA VAL A 23 2.06 -10.26 14.32
C VAL A 23 2.49 -8.80 14.23
N SER A 24 3.52 -8.47 14.99
CA SER A 24 4.10 -7.12 15.05
C SER A 24 5.22 -6.97 14.03
N HIS A 25 5.10 -5.96 13.16
CA HIS A 25 6.07 -5.62 12.12
C HIS A 25 6.70 -4.26 12.40
N GLY A 26 8.02 -4.22 12.40
CA GLY A 26 8.79 -2.97 12.33
C GLY A 26 9.09 -2.62 10.90
N ILE A 27 8.65 -1.45 10.46
CA ILE A 27 8.80 -1.02 9.07
C ILE A 27 9.34 0.40 9.06
N HIS A 28 10.26 0.70 8.15
CA HIS A 28 10.65 2.07 7.80
C HIS A 28 10.27 2.32 6.34
N VAL A 29 9.60 3.44 6.11
CA VAL A 29 9.08 3.85 4.80
C VAL A 29 9.76 5.16 4.44
N ALA A 30 10.48 5.18 3.34
CA ALA A 30 11.05 6.40 2.78
C ALA A 30 9.97 7.35 2.27
N PHE A 31 10.31 8.63 2.05
CA PHE A 31 9.34 9.64 1.63
C PHE A 31 8.68 9.38 0.26
N ASP A 32 9.28 8.52 -0.56
CA ASP A 32 8.77 8.05 -1.86
C ASP A 32 8.04 6.70 -1.78
N GLY A 33 7.93 6.13 -0.58
CA GLY A 33 7.28 4.85 -0.34
C GLY A 33 8.21 3.63 -0.36
N GLU A 34 9.51 3.78 -0.64
CA GLU A 34 10.43 2.64 -0.55
C GLU A 34 10.47 2.07 0.88
N ILE A 35 10.35 0.74 1.01
CA ILE A 35 10.54 0.06 2.29
C ILE A 35 12.03 -0.21 2.50
N THR A 36 12.68 0.63 3.31
CA THR A 36 14.13 0.55 3.55
C THR A 36 14.49 -0.46 4.66
N TYR A 37 13.52 -0.77 5.53
CA TYR A 37 13.69 -1.71 6.63
C TYR A 37 12.38 -2.44 6.94
N HIS A 38 12.49 -3.75 7.22
CA HIS A 38 11.37 -4.57 7.64
C HIS A 38 11.83 -5.71 8.56
N GLU A 39 11.28 -5.77 9.77
CA GLU A 39 11.45 -6.87 10.73
C GLU A 39 10.10 -7.39 11.22
N GLN A 40 10.06 -8.67 11.62
CA GLN A 40 8.92 -9.33 12.27
C GLN A 40 9.37 -10.67 12.89
N GLY A 41 8.58 -11.25 13.80
CA GLY A 41 8.90 -12.53 14.46
C GLY A 41 7.85 -13.64 14.31
N GLY A 42 6.77 -13.42 13.56
CA GLY A 42 5.66 -14.38 13.39
C GLY A 42 5.79 -15.30 12.17
N TYR A 43 6.67 -14.99 11.22
CA TYR A 43 6.87 -15.69 9.96
C TYR A 43 8.37 -15.99 9.73
N PRO A 44 8.72 -17.01 8.93
CA PRO A 44 10.11 -17.25 8.53
C PRO A 44 10.78 -16.02 7.88
N ASP A 45 12.06 -15.76 8.13
CA ASP A 45 12.77 -14.61 7.55
C ASP A 45 12.94 -14.73 6.03
N LYS A 46 13.25 -15.93 5.56
CA LYS A 46 13.38 -16.22 4.13
C LYS A 46 11.99 -16.38 3.52
N ALA A 47 11.64 -15.53 2.57
CA ALA A 47 10.35 -15.58 1.86
C ALA A 47 10.04 -16.96 1.25
N ALA A 48 11.06 -17.64 0.71
CA ALA A 48 10.95 -18.99 0.16
C ALA A 48 10.52 -20.06 1.19
N ASN A 49 10.68 -19.79 2.49
CA ASN A 49 10.27 -20.69 3.56
C ASN A 49 8.89 -20.35 4.13
N ARG A 50 8.27 -19.24 3.71
CA ARG A 50 6.93 -18.85 4.14
C ARG A 50 5.87 -19.61 3.36
N THR A 51 4.73 -19.85 3.98
CA THR A 51 3.51 -20.26 3.26
C THR A 51 3.04 -19.12 2.35
N ALA A 52 2.16 -19.41 1.39
CA ALA A 52 1.56 -18.39 0.55
C ALA A 52 0.82 -17.33 1.39
N GLU A 53 0.07 -17.77 2.39
CA GLU A 53 -0.63 -16.91 3.36
C GLU A 53 0.36 -16.06 4.18
N GLY A 54 1.44 -16.65 4.69
CA GLY A 54 2.46 -15.90 5.43
C GLY A 54 3.18 -14.86 4.58
N ASN A 55 3.43 -15.16 3.30
CA ASN A 55 3.93 -14.16 2.36
C ASN A 55 2.92 -13.02 2.17
N GLU A 56 1.64 -13.34 1.98
CA GLU A 56 0.60 -12.33 1.79
C GLU A 56 0.46 -11.41 3.01
N HIS A 57 0.50 -11.93 4.24
CA HIS A 57 0.44 -11.08 5.44
C HIS A 57 1.62 -10.10 5.53
N VAL A 58 2.83 -10.57 5.22
CA VAL A 58 4.03 -9.72 5.18
C VAL A 58 3.89 -8.62 4.12
N GLU A 59 3.40 -8.95 2.93
CA GLU A 59 3.18 -7.96 1.86
C GLU A 59 2.03 -7.00 2.15
N GLN A 60 0.97 -7.46 2.81
CA GLN A 60 -0.11 -6.60 3.28
C GLN A 60 0.38 -5.62 4.35
N ALA A 61 1.23 -6.06 5.28
CA ALA A 61 1.82 -5.18 6.29
C ALA A 61 2.66 -4.06 5.66
N ARG A 62 3.43 -4.37 4.60
CA ARG A 62 4.22 -3.39 3.83
C ARG A 62 3.32 -2.37 3.11
N ARG A 63 2.30 -2.82 2.38
CA ARG A 63 1.33 -1.95 1.68
C ARG A 63 0.54 -1.08 2.67
N PHE A 64 0.12 -1.68 3.79
CA PHE A 64 -0.57 -0.95 4.84
C PHE A 64 0.34 0.11 5.47
N ALA A 65 1.63 -0.17 5.66
CA ALA A 65 2.59 0.80 6.17
C ALA A 65 2.73 2.02 5.26
N GLN A 66 2.89 1.80 3.95
CA GLN A 66 2.91 2.86 2.93
C GLN A 66 1.63 3.71 2.98
N TYR A 67 0.47 3.06 3.00
CA TYR A 67 -0.81 3.76 3.10
C TYR A 67 -0.96 4.55 4.40
N TYR A 68 -0.52 4.00 5.53
CA TYR A 68 -0.68 4.64 6.83
C TYR A 68 0.22 5.87 6.95
N VAL A 69 1.46 5.82 6.46
CA VAL A 69 2.34 6.98 6.37
C VAL A 69 1.74 8.05 5.45
N TYR A 70 1.17 7.67 4.30
CA TYR A 70 0.47 8.60 3.42
C TYR A 70 -0.70 9.31 4.11
N VAL A 71 -1.57 8.57 4.81
CA VAL A 71 -2.74 9.16 5.49
C VAL A 71 -2.32 10.08 6.63
N ASP A 72 -1.33 9.67 7.42
CA ASP A 72 -0.94 10.36 8.64
C ASP A 72 0.03 11.54 8.39
N ARG A 73 1.01 11.35 7.51
CA ARG A 73 2.09 12.32 7.21
C ARG A 73 1.97 13.04 5.87
N ARG A 74 1.11 12.55 4.96
CA ARG A 74 0.88 13.13 3.62
C ARG A 74 2.03 13.01 2.62
N TYR A 75 3.03 12.19 2.91
CA TYR A 75 4.03 11.80 1.91
C TYR A 75 3.40 10.89 0.85
N ASP A 76 3.80 11.05 -0.43
CA ASP A 76 3.30 10.23 -1.54
C ASP A 76 3.99 8.85 -1.54
N THR A 77 3.68 8.06 -0.51
CA THR A 77 4.31 6.77 -0.25
C THR A 77 3.54 5.59 -0.84
N VAL A 78 2.37 5.84 -1.44
CA VAL A 78 1.51 4.79 -2.00
C VAL A 78 1.75 4.69 -3.51
N PRO A 79 2.05 3.49 -4.05
CA PRO A 79 2.17 3.30 -5.49
C PRO A 79 0.96 3.83 -6.26
N SER A 80 1.21 4.37 -7.45
CA SER A 80 0.17 5.04 -8.25
C SER A 80 -1.05 4.16 -8.55
N THR A 81 -0.85 2.85 -8.68
CA THR A 81 -1.91 1.86 -8.93
C THR A 81 -2.83 1.63 -7.73
N ASP A 82 -2.33 1.87 -6.52
CA ASP A 82 -3.03 1.64 -5.25
C ASP A 82 -3.45 2.94 -4.57
N HIS A 83 -3.00 4.09 -5.10
CA HIS A 83 -3.22 5.39 -4.50
C HIS A 83 -4.70 5.80 -4.54
N PRO A 84 -5.37 5.95 -3.39
CA PRO A 84 -6.83 6.05 -3.32
C PRO A 84 -7.38 7.29 -4.05
N GLU A 85 -6.68 8.43 -3.94
CA GLU A 85 -7.11 9.65 -4.63
C GLU A 85 -6.96 9.56 -6.14
N ARG A 86 -5.92 8.88 -6.65
CA ARG A 86 -5.71 8.67 -8.09
C ARG A 86 -6.77 7.73 -8.65
N ILE A 87 -7.06 6.64 -7.93
CA ILE A 87 -8.15 5.71 -8.28
C ILE A 87 -9.49 6.47 -8.33
N ASN A 88 -9.78 7.31 -7.33
CA ASN A 88 -11.01 8.09 -7.32
C ASN A 88 -11.04 9.13 -8.44
N ALA A 89 -9.92 9.78 -8.76
CA ALA A 89 -9.83 10.71 -9.89
C ALA A 89 -10.17 10.01 -11.22
N VAL A 90 -9.62 8.80 -11.46
CA VAL A 90 -9.97 7.99 -12.63
C VAL A 90 -11.46 7.64 -12.65
N ARG A 91 -12.02 7.21 -11.52
CA ARG A 91 -13.46 6.91 -11.40
C ARG A 91 -14.33 8.13 -11.73
N LEU A 92 -13.95 9.32 -11.27
CA LEU A 92 -14.67 10.55 -11.55
C LEU A 92 -14.57 10.93 -13.04
N ALA A 93 -13.38 10.82 -13.63
CA ALA A 93 -13.17 11.08 -15.06
C ALA A 93 -14.04 10.16 -15.94
N ILE A 94 -14.11 8.86 -15.63
CA ILE A 94 -14.97 7.91 -16.36
C ILE A 94 -16.45 8.28 -16.22
N ARG A 95 -16.89 8.70 -15.03
CA ARG A 95 -18.28 9.09 -14.77
C ARG A 95 -18.71 10.36 -15.53
N GLU A 96 -17.77 11.23 -15.87
CA GLU A 96 -18.03 12.48 -16.58
C GLU A 96 -18.14 12.31 -18.10
N LEU A 97 -17.75 11.14 -18.63
CA LEU A 97 -17.94 10.80 -20.04
C LEU A 97 -19.41 10.62 -20.36
N ASN A 98 -19.82 11.09 -21.54
CA ASN A 98 -21.11 10.70 -22.11
C ASN A 98 -21.01 9.33 -22.81
N ASP A 99 -22.16 8.70 -23.10
CA ASP A 99 -22.22 7.37 -23.72
C ASP A 99 -21.41 7.29 -25.03
N THR A 100 -21.39 8.35 -25.84
CA THR A 100 -20.65 8.35 -27.12
C THR A 100 -19.14 8.34 -26.87
N GLU A 101 -18.65 9.13 -25.91
CA GLU A 101 -17.23 9.15 -25.53
C GLU A 101 -16.81 7.85 -24.86
N PHE A 102 -17.67 7.28 -24.02
CA PHE A 102 -17.43 6.02 -23.36
C PHE A 102 -17.30 4.87 -24.37
N GLU A 103 -18.26 4.73 -25.29
CA GLU A 103 -18.21 3.70 -26.33
C GLU A 103 -17.01 3.88 -27.27
N ALA A 104 -16.64 5.12 -27.61
CA ALA A 104 -15.46 5.38 -28.44
C ALA A 104 -14.13 4.97 -27.77
N LEU A 105 -14.05 5.00 -26.44
CA LEU A 105 -12.85 4.65 -25.68
C LEU A 105 -12.82 3.19 -25.23
N PHE A 106 -13.98 2.62 -24.89
CA PHE A 106 -14.09 1.34 -24.17
C PHE A 106 -14.99 0.29 -24.84
N GLY A 107 -15.66 0.60 -25.95
CA GLY A 107 -16.61 -0.32 -26.60
C GLY A 107 -16.01 -1.68 -26.98
N ASP A 108 -14.74 -1.71 -27.37
CA ASP A 108 -14.03 -2.94 -27.74
C ASP A 108 -13.71 -3.86 -26.54
N LEU A 109 -13.89 -3.38 -25.30
CA LEU A 109 -13.65 -4.16 -24.08
C LEU A 109 -14.90 -4.94 -23.59
N GLN A 110 -16.06 -4.74 -24.22
CA GLN A 110 -17.34 -5.37 -23.82
C GLN A 110 -17.57 -6.77 -24.42
N THR A 111 -16.52 -7.52 -24.79
CA THR A 111 -16.65 -8.86 -25.42
C THR A 111 -17.20 -9.93 -24.48
#